data_AF-A0A7S3KL15-F1
#
_entry.id   AF-A0A7S3KL15-F1
#
_cell.length_a   1.000
_cell.length_b   1.000
_cell.length_c   1.000
_cell.angle_alpha   90.00
_cell.angle_beta   90.00
_cell.angle_gamma   90.00
#
_symmetry.space_group_name_H-M   'P 1'
#
loop_
_entity.id
_entity.type
_entity.pdbx_description
1 polymer ?
#
loop_
_entity_poly.entity_id
_entity_poly.type
_entity_poly.pdbx_seq_one_letter_code
_entity_poly.pdbx_strand_id
1 'polypeptide(L)'
;MSSGLKKYSELYVKRSTVTLSDDLLPFGNDKEDSFLTIDNYQKDQETRDITDPIFIDLEIRQDSIVDSYERRVYSILDLSGQLGGFFEVLAVIGGAIVHYFSTKIYNYSLFKQLYC
;
A
#
# COMPACT_ATOMS: atom_id res chain seq x y z
N MET A 1 3.79 15.38 -57.42
CA MET A 1 3.89 14.63 -56.15
C MET A 1 3.06 15.41 -55.14
N SER A 2 1.94 14.85 -54.69
CA SER A 2 1.01 15.48 -53.77
C SER A 2 1.38 15.05 -52.35
N SER A 3 1.92 15.96 -51.54
CA SER A 3 2.21 15.70 -50.14
C SER A 3 0.89 15.61 -49.36
N GLY A 4 0.65 14.48 -48.70
CA GLY A 4 -0.51 14.25 -47.84
C GLY A 4 -0.12 14.31 -46.36
N LEU A 5 -0.93 14.96 -45.53
CA LEU A 5 -0.74 14.95 -44.07
C LEU A 5 -1.23 13.61 -43.50
N LYS A 6 -0.29 12.80 -42.98
CA LYS A 6 -0.61 11.56 -42.26
C LYS A 6 -0.68 11.85 -40.76
N LYS A 7 -1.73 11.36 -40.10
CA LYS A 7 -1.83 11.39 -38.63
C LYS A 7 -1.42 10.02 -38.10
N TYR A 8 -0.40 10.01 -37.23
CA TYR A 8 0.11 8.82 -36.59
C TYR A 8 -0.13 8.90 -35.08
N SER A 9 -0.47 7.77 -34.48
CA SER A 9 -0.64 7.69 -33.03
C SER A 9 -0.15 6.34 -32.51
N GLU A 10 0.64 6.40 -31.44
CA GLU A 10 1.06 5.23 -30.68
C GLU A 10 0.37 5.23 -29.32
N LEU A 11 -0.24 4.09 -29.00
CA LEU A 11 -0.86 3.85 -27.70
C LEU A 11 -0.12 2.73 -26.99
N TYR A 12 0.46 3.06 -25.83
CA TYR A 12 1.10 2.11 -24.94
C TYR A 12 0.12 1.71 -23.85
N VAL A 13 -0.25 0.43 -23.81
CA VAL A 13 -1.17 -0.13 -22.81
C VAL A 13 -0.40 -1.08 -21.92
N LYS A 14 -0.56 -0.91 -20.60
CA LYS A 14 0.00 -1.80 -19.58
C LYS A 14 -1.09 -2.48 -18.78
N ARG A 15 -0.76 -3.64 -18.22
CA ARG A 15 -1.63 -4.34 -17.27
C ARG A 15 -1.28 -3.90 -15.86
N SER A 16 -2.29 -3.55 -15.09
CA SER A 16 -2.16 -3.21 -13.67
C SER A 16 -2.95 -4.21 -12.84
N THR A 17 -2.41 -4.56 -11.68
CA THR A 17 -3.06 -5.41 -10.69
C THR A 17 -3.24 -4.61 -9.40
N VAL A 18 -4.38 -4.78 -8.74
CA VAL A 18 -4.66 -4.20 -7.42
C VAL A 18 -5.05 -5.30 -6.44
N THR A 19 -4.42 -5.27 -5.27
CA THR A 19 -4.75 -6.11 -4.13
C THR A 19 -5.49 -5.26 -3.10
N LEU A 20 -6.70 -5.69 -2.75
CA LEU A 20 -7.61 -5.00 -1.84
C LEU A 20 -7.82 -5.84 -0.58
N SER A 21 -7.37 -5.33 0.55
CA SER A 21 -7.55 -5.91 1.88
C SER A 21 -8.48 -5.00 2.68
N ASP A 22 -9.77 -5.01 2.34
CA ASP A 22 -10.77 -4.10 2.93
C ASP A 22 -11.56 -4.71 4.10
N ASP A 23 -11.34 -5.99 4.39
CA ASP A 23 -12.15 -6.72 5.35
C ASP A 23 -11.83 -6.38 6.80
N LEU A 24 -12.88 -6.31 7.62
CA LEU A 24 -12.78 -6.10 9.06
C LEU A 24 -12.07 -7.24 9.79
N LEU A 25 -12.11 -8.44 9.20
CA LEU A 25 -11.40 -9.64 9.66
C LEU A 25 -10.37 -10.05 8.57
N PRO A 26 -9.06 -10.01 8.86
CA PRO A 26 -8.01 -10.14 7.84
C PRO A 26 -7.71 -11.60 7.45
N PHE A 27 -8.69 -12.50 7.45
CA PHE A 27 -8.47 -13.91 7.17
C PHE A 27 -8.52 -14.21 5.66
N GLY A 28 -7.45 -13.84 4.94
CA GLY A 28 -7.21 -14.32 3.57
C GLY A 28 -8.22 -13.84 2.51
N ASN A 29 -8.94 -12.76 2.79
CA ASN A 29 -9.94 -12.19 1.88
C ASN A 29 -9.35 -11.08 1.01
N ASP A 30 -8.08 -11.20 0.63
CA ASP A 30 -7.47 -10.25 -0.28
C ASP A 30 -8.11 -10.42 -1.66
N LYS A 31 -8.75 -9.35 -2.14
CA LYS A 31 -9.33 -9.33 -3.47
C LYS A 31 -8.31 -8.81 -4.47
N GLU A 32 -7.95 -9.64 -5.43
CA GLU A 32 -7.09 -9.25 -6.54
C GLU A 32 -7.94 -8.91 -7.77
N ASP A 33 -7.85 -7.67 -8.24
CA ASP A 33 -8.47 -7.22 -9.49
C ASP A 33 -7.37 -6.78 -10.48
N SER A 34 -7.59 -6.98 -11.77
CA SER A 34 -6.68 -6.48 -12.81
C SER A 34 -7.40 -5.56 -13.79
N PHE A 35 -6.72 -4.52 -14.22
CA PHE A 35 -7.23 -3.52 -15.15
C PHE A 35 -6.16 -3.08 -16.14
N LEU A 36 -6.58 -2.49 -17.26
CA LEU A 36 -5.68 -1.94 -18.27
C LEU A 36 -5.51 -0.44 -18.02
N THR A 37 -4.27 0.01 -18.07
CA THR A 37 -3.90 1.42 -17.91
C THR A 37 -3.16 1.87 -19.15
N ILE A 38 -3.44 3.09 -19.62
CA ILE A 38 -2.66 3.71 -20.70
C ILE A 38 -1.42 4.31 -20.06
N ASP A 39 -0.25 3.80 -20.44
CA ASP A 39 1.03 4.27 -19.90
C ASP A 39 1.52 5.53 -20.62
N ASN A 40 1.42 5.52 -21.96
CA ASN A 40 1.84 6.64 -22.79
C ASN A 40 0.97 6.74 -24.04
N TYR A 41 0.69 7.98 -24.45
CA TYR A 41 -0.02 8.32 -25.68
C TYR A 41 0.86 9.29 -26.47
N GLN A 42 1.45 8.81 -27.56
CA GLN A 42 2.22 9.64 -28.47
C GLN A 42 1.37 9.90 -29.72
N LYS A 43 1.33 11.17 -30.11
CA LYS A 43 0.56 11.62 -31.28
C LYS A 43 1.47 12.47 -32.13
N ASP A 44 1.97 11.85 -33.19
CA ASP A 44 2.83 12.52 -34.14
C ASP A 44 2.08 12.84 -35.43
N GLN A 45 2.34 14.03 -35.96
CA GLN A 45 1.89 14.44 -37.27
C GLN A 45 3.11 14.39 -38.18
N GLU A 46 3.43 13.20 -38.68
CA GLU A 46 4.51 13.07 -39.65
C GLU A 46 4.00 13.31 -41.07
N THR A 47 4.61 14.28 -41.74
CA THR A 47 4.45 14.48 -43.19
C THR A 47 5.34 13.46 -43.91
N ARG A 48 4.83 12.25 -44.16
CA ARG A 48 5.51 11.25 -45.01
C ARG A 48 5.04 11.42 -46.46
N ASP A 49 5.94 11.18 -47.42
CA ASP A 49 5.55 11.04 -48.83
C ASP A 49 4.76 9.73 -48.98
N ILE A 50 3.44 9.83 -48.92
CA ILE A 50 2.54 8.69 -48.96
C ILE A 50 2.19 8.38 -50.42
N THR A 51 2.57 7.20 -50.90
CA THR A 51 2.19 6.69 -52.23
C THR A 51 0.72 6.28 -52.29
N ASP A 52 0.12 5.94 -51.13
CA ASP A 52 -1.27 5.52 -50.97
C ASP A 52 -2.04 6.43 -49.97
N PRO A 53 -3.35 6.66 -50.16
CA PRO A 53 -4.14 7.55 -49.30
C PRO A 53 -4.50 6.88 -47.96
N ILE A 54 -3.50 6.71 -47.09
CA ILE A 54 -3.70 6.25 -45.70
C ILE A 54 -3.90 7.49 -44.83
N PHE A 55 -5.14 7.73 -44.40
CA PHE A 55 -5.50 8.94 -43.65
C PHE A 55 -5.18 8.85 -42.14
N ILE A 56 -5.14 7.65 -41.56
CA ILE A 56 -4.89 7.40 -40.14
C ILE A 56 -4.10 6.10 -39.97
N ASP A 57 -3.09 6.10 -39.11
CA ASP A 57 -2.31 4.93 -38.72
C ASP A 57 -2.23 4.86 -37.19
N LEU A 58 -2.58 3.70 -36.62
CA LEU A 58 -2.71 3.46 -35.19
C LEU A 58 -1.91 2.22 -34.80
N GLU A 59 -0.86 2.41 -34.01
CA GLU A 59 -0.09 1.32 -33.42
C GLU A 59 -0.49 1.16 -31.94
N ILE A 60 -0.96 -0.03 -31.57
CA ILE A 60 -1.27 -0.39 -30.17
C ILE A 60 -0.24 -1.41 -29.72
N ARG A 61 0.55 -1.07 -28.71
CA ARG A 61 1.57 -1.95 -28.13
C ARG A 61 1.25 -2.25 -26.67
N GLN A 62 1.27 -3.54 -26.32
CA GLN A 62 1.18 -3.98 -24.93
C GLN A 62 2.59 -4.09 -24.35
N ASP A 63 2.82 -3.40 -23.24
CA ASP A 63 4.08 -3.55 -22.49
C ASP A 63 4.00 -4.75 -21.52
N SER A 64 5.14 -5.36 -21.24
CA SER A 64 5.29 -6.48 -20.30
C SER A 64 5.40 -6.03 -18.84
N ILE A 65 5.55 -4.72 -18.61
CA ILE A 65 5.59 -4.13 -17.27
C ILE A 65 4.21 -4.23 -16.63
N VAL A 66 4.18 -4.78 -15.42
CA VAL A 66 2.98 -4.91 -14.59
C VAL A 66 3.11 -4.00 -13.39
N ASP A 67 2.17 -3.06 -13.24
CA ASP A 67 2.07 -2.25 -12.03
C ASP A 67 1.24 -2.97 -10.98
N SER A 68 1.70 -2.95 -9.73
CA SER A 68 0.97 -3.52 -8.60
C SER A 68 0.60 -2.42 -7.61
N TYR A 69 -0.65 -2.42 -7.16
CA TYR A 69 -1.19 -1.50 -6.17
C TYR A 69 -1.72 -2.29 -4.98
N GLU A 70 -1.41 -1.86 -3.76
CA GLU A 70 -1.93 -2.47 -2.54
C GLU A 70 -2.74 -1.44 -1.75
N ARG A 71 -3.97 -1.81 -1.38
CA ARG A 71 -4.78 -1.05 -0.43
C ARG A 71 -5.14 -1.94 0.74
N ARG A 72 -4.71 -1.54 1.94
CA ARG A 72 -5.10 -2.18 3.20
C ARG A 72 -5.89 -1.21 4.07
N VAL A 73 -7.10 -1.60 4.41
CA VAL A 73 -7.94 -0.88 5.38
C VAL A 73 -7.62 -1.41 6.78
N TYR A 74 -7.77 -0.52 7.77
CA TYR A 74 -7.48 -0.84 9.16
C TYR A 74 -8.51 -1.83 9.73
N SER A 75 -8.05 -3.01 10.16
CA SER A 75 -8.93 -4.07 10.65
C SER A 75 -9.21 -3.96 12.16
N ILE A 76 -10.23 -4.68 12.63
CA ILE A 76 -10.56 -4.75 14.06
C ILE A 76 -9.43 -5.42 14.85
N LEU A 77 -8.72 -6.37 14.22
CA LEU A 77 -7.54 -7.01 14.82
C LEU A 77 -6.36 -6.05 14.93
N ASP A 78 -6.14 -5.20 13.93
CA ASP A 78 -5.12 -4.14 14.00
C ASP A 78 -5.41 -3.19 15.18
N LEU A 79 -6.68 -2.78 15.33
CA LEU A 79 -7.13 -1.97 16.47
C LEU A 79 -6.88 -2.68 17.81
N SER A 80 -7.31 -3.93 17.91
CA SER A 80 -7.25 -4.72 19.13
C SER A 80 -5.80 -5.01 19.54
N GLY A 81 -4.94 -5.27 18.56
CA GLY A 81 -3.51 -5.45 18.77
C GLY A 81 -2.84 -4.20 19.32
N GLN A 82 -3.17 -3.02 18.77
CA GLN A 82 -2.64 -1.75 19.26
C GLN A 82 -3.14 -1.41 20.66
N LEU A 83 -4.43 -1.59 20.93
CA LEU A 83 -5.00 -1.38 22.28
C LEU A 83 -4.43 -2.37 23.31
N GLY A 84 -4.27 -3.63 22.92
CA GLY A 84 -3.65 -4.66 23.76
C GLY A 84 -2.20 -4.33 24.08
N GLY A 85 -1.40 -3.97 23.08
CA GLY A 85 -0.01 -3.56 23.28
C GLY A 85 0.11 -2.30 24.14
N PHE A 86 -0.79 -1.33 23.97
CA PHE A 86 -0.85 -0.16 24.83
C PHE A 86 -1.16 -0.50 26.28
N PHE A 87 -2.13 -1.39 26.52
CA PHE A 87 -2.45 -1.88 27.85
C PHE A 87 -1.26 -2.60 28.50
N GLU A 88 -0.54 -3.43 27.75
CA GLU A 88 0.62 -4.16 28.24
C GLU A 88 1.74 -3.19 28.68
N VAL A 89 2.03 -2.17 27.88
CA VAL A 89 3.02 -1.14 28.24
C VAL A 89 2.61 -0.42 29.53
N LEU A 90 1.33 -0.04 29.66
CA LEU A 90 0.82 0.57 30.89
C LEU A 90 0.93 -0.37 32.10
N ALA A 91 0.64 -1.66 31.92
CA ALA A 91 0.74 -2.66 32.97
C ALA A 91 2.19 -2.84 33.44
N VAL A 92 3.16 -2.87 32.51
CA VAL A 92 4.59 -2.96 32.84
C VAL A 92 5.05 -1.74 33.62
N ILE A 93 4.69 -0.53 33.18
CA ILE A 93 5.03 0.72 33.88
C ILE A 93 4.40 0.74 35.27
N GLY A 94 3.11 0.41 35.37
CA GLY A 94 2.40 0.32 36.65
C GLY A 94 3.04 -0.70 37.60
N GLY A 95 3.40 -1.88 37.07
CA GLY A 95 4.08 -2.93 37.82
C GLY A 95 5.44 -2.47 38.35
N ALA A 96 6.23 -1.75 37.54
CA ALA A 96 7.52 -1.20 37.98
C ALA A 96 7.35 -0.20 39.13
N ILE A 97 6.34 0.67 39.07
CA ILE A 97 6.02 1.63 40.13
C ILE A 97 5.61 0.88 41.41
N VAL A 98 4.67 -0.05 41.31
CA VAL A 98 4.19 -0.84 42.46
C VAL A 98 5.34 -1.62 43.09
N HIS A 99 6.21 -2.22 42.28
CA HIS A 99 7.39 -2.95 42.75
C HIS A 99 8.34 -2.05 43.54
N TYR A 100 8.61 -0.84 43.04
CA TYR A 100 9.46 0.14 43.72
C TYR A 100 8.93 0.48 45.12
N PHE A 101 7.65 0.82 45.23
CA PHE A 101 7.04 1.16 46.52
C PHE A 101 6.92 -0.05 47.45
N SER A 102 6.52 -1.21 46.92
CA SER A 102 6.38 -2.44 47.71
C SER A 102 7.71 -2.85 48.34
N THR A 103 8.81 -2.74 47.59
CA THR A 103 10.16 -3.05 48.10
C THR A 103 10.57 -2.10 49.23
N LYS A 104 10.26 -0.80 49.11
CA LYS A 104 10.55 0.18 50.16
C LYS A 104 9.75 -0.09 51.44
N ILE A 105 8.45 -0.37 51.31
CA ILE A 105 7.57 -0.68 52.44
C ILE A 105 8.00 -2.00 53.12
N TYR A 106 8.29 -3.02 52.32
CA TYR A 106 8.74 -4.32 52.81
C TYR A 106 10.08 -4.24 53.58
N ASN A 107 11.05 -3.51 53.03
CA ASN A 107 12.31 -3.27 53.73
C ASN A 107 12.09 -2.51 55.04
N TYR A 108 11.23 -1.48 55.03
CA TYR A 108 10.88 -0.77 56.26
C TYR A 108 10.23 -1.68 57.30
N SER A 109 9.32 -2.58 56.90
CA SER A 109 8.71 -3.53 57.84
C SER A 109 9.73 -4.52 58.41
N LEU A 110 10.68 -4.99 57.60
CA LEU A 110 11.76 -5.86 58.07
C LEU A 110 12.66 -5.15 59.09
N PHE A 111 13.07 -3.91 58.81
CA PHE A 111 13.88 -3.15 59.76
C PHE A 111 13.14 -2.89 61.07
N LYS A 112 11.84 -2.57 61.00
CA LYS A 112 11.02 -2.38 62.19
C LYS A 112 10.91 -3.66 63.02
N GLN A 113 10.82 -4.83 62.39
CA GLN A 113 10.71 -6.10 63.10
C GLN A 113 12.04 -6.59 63.71
N LEU A 114 13.18 -6.20 63.12
CA LEU A 114 14.51 -6.62 63.59
C LEU A 114 15.10 -5.70 64.67
N TYR A 115 14.78 -4.40 64.65
CA TYR A 115 15.44 -3.39 65.49
C TYR A 115 14.52 -2.66 66.48
N CYS A 116 13.20 -2.82 66.38
CA CYS A 116 12.22 -2.33 67.36
C CYS A 116 11.40 -3.49 67.91
#